data_AF-A0A4Q3XPY4-F1
#
_entry.id   AF-A0A4Q3XPY4-F1
#
_cell.length_a   1.000
_cell.length_b   1.000
_cell.length_c   1.000
_cell.angle_alpha   90.00
_cell.angle_beta   90.00
_cell.angle_gamma   90.00
#
_symmetry.space_group_name_H-M   'P 1'
#
loop_
_entity.id
_entity.type
_entity.pdbx_description
1 polymer ?
#
loop_
_entity_poly.entity_id
_entity_poly.type
_entity_poly.pdbx_seq_one_letter_code
_entity_poly.pdbx_strand_id
1 'polypeptide(L)'
;MKTHYAGRIHPAPAGAVRPGITLIPLPGHTVGHSAYLIEGEESLLLWGDALHLSDLQATDPGIGFVYDFDTATALASRRAILARAADAGWLVSGGHIEGFRRVVANGAGYELIPA
;
A
#
# COMPACT_ATOMS: atom_id res chain seq x y z
N MET A 1 -26.77 -5.91 -8.73
CA MET A 1 -25.93 -4.70 -8.55
C MET A 1 -26.81 -3.60 -7.97
N LYS A 2 -26.45 -2.97 -6.84
CA LYS A 2 -27.29 -1.94 -6.19
C LYS A 2 -27.48 -0.77 -7.16
N THR A 3 -28.73 -0.43 -7.48
CA THR A 3 -29.13 0.61 -8.47
C THR A 3 -28.53 1.99 -8.21
N HIS A 4 -28.10 2.27 -6.98
CA HIS A 4 -27.48 3.54 -6.57
C HIS A 4 -26.13 3.87 -7.23
N TYR A 5 -25.45 2.89 -7.84
CA TYR A 5 -24.13 3.09 -8.46
C TYR A 5 -24.14 3.00 -10.00
N ALA A 6 -25.33 2.85 -10.62
CA ALA A 6 -25.43 2.70 -12.06
C ALA A 6 -24.76 3.86 -12.80
N GLY A 7 -23.82 3.55 -13.70
CA GLY A 7 -23.05 4.54 -14.47
C GLY A 7 -22.00 5.33 -13.69
N ARG A 8 -21.78 5.03 -12.39
CA ARG A 8 -20.80 5.74 -11.53
C ARG A 8 -19.61 4.87 -11.10
N ILE A 9 -19.53 3.64 -11.61
CA ILE A 9 -18.42 2.73 -11.37
C ILE A 9 -17.56 2.69 -12.62
N HIS A 10 -16.32 3.14 -12.47
CA HIS A 10 -15.30 3.06 -13.51
C HIS A 10 -14.16 2.17 -12.99
N PRO A 11 -13.88 1.02 -13.64
CA PRO A 11 -12.71 0.23 -13.29
C PRO A 11 -11.45 1.00 -13.71
N ALA A 12 -10.42 0.92 -12.87
CA ALA A 12 -9.11 1.48 -13.16
C ALA A 12 -8.11 0.35 -13.44
N PRO A 13 -7.37 0.38 -14.57
CA PRO A 13 -6.27 -0.55 -14.79
C PRO A 13 -5.08 -0.20 -13.90
N ALA A 14 -4.15 -1.14 -13.76
CA ALA A 14 -2.82 -0.84 -13.23
C ALA A 14 -2.11 0.21 -14.09
N GLY A 15 -1.30 1.06 -13.46
CA GLY A 15 -0.56 2.13 -14.12
C GLY A 15 -1.22 3.50 -13.98
N ALA A 16 -0.93 4.42 -14.90
CA ALA A 16 -1.42 5.79 -14.85
C ALA A 16 -2.96 5.83 -14.92
N VAL A 17 -3.61 6.35 -13.87
CA VAL A 17 -5.06 6.54 -13.84
C VAL A 17 -5.44 7.99 -14.14
N ARG A 18 -4.57 8.94 -13.80
CA ARG A 18 -4.63 10.37 -14.11
C ARG A 18 -3.20 10.94 -14.15
N PRO A 19 -2.95 12.12 -14.72
CA PRO A 19 -1.65 12.77 -14.62
C PRO A 19 -1.17 12.85 -13.17
N GLY A 20 0.03 12.34 -12.89
CA GLY A 20 0.62 12.31 -11.55
C GLY A 20 -0.01 11.31 -10.58
N ILE A 21 -0.91 10.43 -11.03
CA ILE A 21 -1.52 9.40 -10.17
C ILE A 21 -1.43 8.04 -10.85
N THR A 22 -0.73 7.12 -10.19
CA THR A 22 -0.51 5.75 -10.65
C THR A 22 -1.13 4.75 -9.68
N LEU A 23 -1.94 3.82 -10.20
CA LEU A 23 -2.45 2.67 -9.46
C LEU A 23 -1.42 1.53 -9.51
N ILE A 24 -0.99 1.06 -8.34
CA ILE A 24 -0.03 -0.04 -8.18
C ILE A 24 -0.79 -1.25 -7.59
N PRO A 25 -0.91 -2.37 -8.31
CA PRO A 25 -1.54 -3.58 -7.77
C PRO A 25 -0.79 -4.10 -6.53
N LEU A 26 -1.53 -4.44 -5.47
CA LEU A 26 -1.05 -5.06 -4.24
C LEU A 26 -1.97 -6.22 -3.83
N PRO A 27 -2.17 -7.23 -4.68
CA PRO A 27 -3.12 -8.31 -4.41
C PRO A 27 -2.74 -9.08 -3.14
N GLY A 28 -3.71 -9.80 -2.59
CA GLY A 28 -3.52 -10.69 -1.45
C GLY A 28 -4.43 -10.34 -0.30
N HIS A 29 -4.46 -9.08 0.15
CA HIS A 29 -5.44 -8.65 1.15
C HIS A 29 -6.87 -8.82 0.62
N THR A 30 -7.10 -8.29 -0.59
CA THR A 30 -8.20 -8.68 -1.47
C THR A 30 -7.67 -8.93 -2.88
N VAL A 31 -8.47 -9.55 -3.75
CA VAL A 31 -8.08 -9.82 -5.14
C VAL A 31 -7.77 -8.52 -5.91
N GLY A 32 -8.49 -7.43 -5.61
CA GLY A 32 -8.32 -6.12 -6.26
C GLY A 32 -7.55 -5.09 -5.44
N HIS A 33 -6.93 -5.48 -4.33
CA HIS A 33 -6.23 -4.54 -3.45
C HIS A 33 -5.09 -3.83 -4.21
N SER A 34 -5.00 -2.51 -4.04
CA SER A 34 -4.13 -1.65 -4.84
C SER A 34 -3.71 -0.42 -4.02
N ALA A 35 -2.51 0.09 -4.31
CA ALA A 35 -2.05 1.39 -3.85
C ALA A 35 -2.24 2.47 -4.91
N TYR A 36 -2.25 3.72 -4.48
CA TYR A 36 -2.09 4.88 -5.35
C TYR A 36 -0.80 5.62 -5.01
N LEU A 37 0.07 5.79 -6.01
CA LEU A 37 1.21 6.69 -5.93
C LEU A 37 0.81 8.03 -6.55
N ILE A 38 0.91 9.09 -5.77
CA ILE A 38 0.63 10.47 -6.17
C ILE A 38 1.99 11.19 -6.26
N GLU A 39 2.34 11.61 -7.47
CA GLU A 39 3.63 12.23 -7.77
C GLU A 39 3.58 13.74 -7.50
N GLY A 40 4.64 14.26 -6.90
CA GLY A 40 4.80 15.67 -6.54
C GLY A 40 6.23 15.96 -6.08
N GLU A 41 6.47 17.14 -5.50
CA GLU A 41 7.76 17.49 -4.87
C GLU A 41 8.15 16.44 -3.83
N GLU A 42 7.17 16.02 -3.02
CA GLU A 42 7.23 14.82 -2.19
C GLU A 42 6.13 13.86 -2.64
N SER A 43 6.52 12.72 -3.20
CA SER A 43 5.56 11.74 -3.67
C SER A 43 4.95 10.97 -2.49
N LEU A 44 3.63 10.75 -2.56
CA LEU A 44 2.84 10.07 -1.53
C LEU A 44 2.31 8.75 -2.06
N LEU A 45 2.61 7.67 -1.34
CA LEU A 45 2.05 6.35 -1.55
C LEU A 45 0.92 6.08 -0.54
N LEU A 46 -0.30 5.95 -1.06
CA LEU A 46 -1.46 5.48 -0.31
C LEU A 46 -1.64 3.98 -0.55
N TRP A 47 -1.19 3.12 0.36
CA TRP A 47 -1.11 1.67 0.14
C TRP A 47 -2.30 0.84 0.63
N GLY A 48 -3.38 1.51 1.04
CA GLY A 48 -4.56 0.85 1.59
C GLY A 48 -4.23 0.01 2.83
N ASP A 49 -4.61 -1.27 2.80
CA ASP A 49 -4.53 -2.21 3.91
C ASP A 49 -3.31 -3.15 3.76
N ALA A 50 -2.26 -2.67 3.12
CA ALA A 50 -0.99 -3.39 3.03
C ALA A 50 -0.45 -3.77 4.42
N LEU A 51 -0.63 -2.89 5.41
CA LEU A 51 -0.28 -3.09 6.82
C LEU A 51 -1.50 -2.77 7.70
N HIS A 52 -1.67 -3.55 8.76
CA HIS A 52 -2.68 -3.39 9.82
C HIS A 52 -2.02 -3.19 11.20
N LEU A 53 -0.90 -3.88 11.44
CA LEU A 53 -0.10 -3.78 12.65
C LEU A 53 1.19 -3.04 12.29
N SER A 54 1.08 -1.72 12.06
CA SER A 54 2.08 -0.82 11.48
C SER A 54 3.53 -1.23 11.75
N ASP A 55 4.00 -1.05 12.98
CA ASP A 55 5.42 -1.23 13.31
C ASP A 55 5.82 -2.71 13.31
N LEU A 56 4.90 -3.60 13.71
CA LEU A 56 5.16 -5.04 13.77
C LEU A 56 5.33 -5.64 12.37
N GLN A 57 4.45 -5.28 11.43
CA GLN A 57 4.51 -5.74 10.04
C GLN A 57 5.55 -5.00 9.19
N ALA A 58 5.96 -3.79 9.59
CA ALA A 58 7.12 -3.14 8.99
C ALA A 58 8.41 -3.84 9.43
N THR A 59 8.56 -4.13 10.72
CA THR A 59 9.73 -4.80 11.30
C THR A 59 9.87 -6.24 10.79
N ASP A 60 8.76 -6.97 10.68
CA ASP A 60 8.71 -8.29 10.05
C ASP A 60 7.57 -8.35 9.02
N PRO A 61 7.87 -8.08 7.74
CA PRO A 61 6.89 -8.16 6.66
C PRO A 61 6.34 -9.57 6.39
N GLY A 62 6.90 -10.61 7.04
CA GLY A 62 6.38 -11.97 7.03
C GLY A 62 5.16 -12.18 7.92
N ILE A 63 4.84 -11.23 8.81
CA ILE A 63 3.67 -11.29 9.66
C ILE A 63 2.41 -11.01 8.82
N GLY A 64 1.60 -12.05 8.63
CA GLY A 64 0.32 -11.98 7.92
C GLY A 64 -0.79 -11.35 8.76
N PHE A 65 -1.96 -11.20 8.14
CA PHE A 65 -3.17 -10.78 8.84
C PHE A 65 -4.34 -11.72 8.54
N VAL A 66 -5.22 -11.95 9.52
CA VAL A 66 -6.31 -12.93 9.40
C VAL A 66 -7.33 -12.58 8.32
N TYR A 67 -7.42 -11.30 7.92
CA TYR A 67 -8.30 -10.84 6.86
C TYR A 67 -7.64 -10.80 5.47
N ASP A 68 -6.42 -11.33 5.33
CA ASP A 68 -5.82 -11.52 4.02
C ASP A 68 -6.55 -12.66 3.27
N PHE A 69 -7.11 -12.35 2.08
CA PHE A 69 -7.74 -13.34 1.21
C PHE A 69 -6.76 -14.44 0.76
N ASP A 70 -5.55 -14.05 0.39
CA ASP A 70 -4.41 -14.92 0.11
C ASP A 70 -3.18 -14.38 0.83
N THR A 71 -2.84 -15.03 1.95
CA THR A 71 -1.73 -14.63 2.80
C THR A 71 -0.40 -14.61 2.03
N ALA A 72 -0.08 -15.63 1.25
CA ALA A 72 1.23 -15.71 0.59
C ALA A 72 1.41 -14.55 -0.39
N THR A 73 0.37 -14.24 -1.16
CA THR A 73 0.36 -13.10 -2.08
C THR A 73 0.38 -11.77 -1.33
N ALA A 74 -0.34 -11.64 -0.21
CA ALA A 74 -0.34 -10.42 0.61
C ALA A 74 1.05 -10.12 1.20
N LEU A 75 1.73 -11.14 1.72
CA LEU A 75 3.10 -11.02 2.23
C LEU A 75 4.07 -10.57 1.12
N ALA A 76 3.93 -11.11 -0.09
CA ALA A 76 4.77 -10.72 -1.23
C ALA A 76 4.53 -9.26 -1.65
N SER A 77 3.25 -8.85 -1.76
CA SER A 77 2.87 -7.46 -2.05
C SER A 77 3.39 -6.49 -0.99
N ARG A 78 3.26 -6.83 0.30
CA ARG A 78 3.76 -6.03 1.43
C ARG A 78 5.27 -5.83 1.36
N ARG A 79 6.04 -6.91 1.19
CA ARG A 79 7.50 -6.83 1.05
C ARG A 79 7.91 -5.93 -0.12
N ALA A 80 7.28 -6.14 -1.28
CA ALA A 80 7.60 -5.36 -2.46
C ALA A 80 7.30 -3.86 -2.29
N ILE A 81 6.18 -3.51 -1.66
CA ILE A 81 5.80 -2.11 -1.52
C ILE A 81 6.60 -1.38 -0.41
N LEU A 82 6.91 -2.05 0.69
CA LEU A 82 7.80 -1.50 1.73
C LEU A 82 9.20 -1.22 1.16
N ALA A 83 9.77 -2.17 0.40
CA ALA A 83 11.06 -1.98 -0.26
C ALA A 83 11.05 -0.75 -1.19
N ARG A 84 10.06 -0.66 -2.08
CA ARG A 84 9.93 0.47 -3.01
C ARG A 84 9.77 1.81 -2.30
N ALA A 85 8.96 1.86 -1.25
CA ALA A 85 8.76 3.08 -0.48
C ALA A 85 10.03 3.53 0.24
N ALA A 86 10.80 2.57 0.78
CA ALA A 86 12.09 2.86 1.43
C ALA A 86 13.13 3.35 0.42
N ASP A 87 13.28 2.66 -0.72
CA ASP A 87 14.26 3.00 -1.75
C ASP A 87 13.98 4.37 -2.39
N ALA A 88 12.70 4.69 -2.61
CA ALA A 88 12.31 5.94 -3.24
C ALA A 88 12.12 7.10 -2.26
N GLY A 89 12.14 6.84 -0.95
CA GLY A 89 11.93 7.85 0.10
C GLY A 89 10.55 8.48 0.08
N TRP A 90 9.52 7.76 -0.37
CA TRP A 90 8.15 8.28 -0.45
C TRP A 90 7.55 8.55 0.93
N LEU A 91 6.65 9.53 1.01
CA LEU A 91 5.68 9.59 2.08
C LEU A 91 4.73 8.41 1.93
N VAL A 92 4.33 7.79 3.05
CA VAL A 92 3.37 6.68 3.05
C VAL A 92 2.21 6.94 4.00
N SER A 93 1.03 6.44 3.64
CA SER A 93 -0.13 6.31 4.52
C SER A 93 -1.01 5.13 4.07
N GLY A 94 -1.91 4.68 4.94
CA GLY A 94 -2.76 3.51 4.69
C GLY A 94 -4.00 3.49 5.58
N GLY A 95 -4.87 2.50 5.36
CA GLY A 95 -6.15 2.38 6.09
C GLY A 95 -5.99 2.22 7.60
N HIS A 96 -4.83 1.71 8.04
CA HIS A 96 -4.52 1.44 9.44
C HIS A 96 -3.17 2.04 9.90
N ILE A 97 -2.66 3.02 9.16
CA ILE A 97 -1.45 3.76 9.53
C ILE A 97 -1.86 5.15 10.01
N GLU A 98 -1.30 5.59 11.14
CA GLU A 98 -1.53 6.93 11.65
C GLU A 98 -0.67 7.97 10.91
N GLY A 99 -1.33 8.94 10.28
CA GLY A 99 -0.71 10.09 9.64
C GLY A 99 0.13 9.73 8.41
N PHE A 100 1.12 10.58 8.14
CA PHE A 100 2.13 10.36 7.10
C PHE A 100 3.43 9.91 7.74
N ARG A 101 4.05 8.91 7.12
CA ARG A 101 5.29 8.29 7.59
C ARG A 101 6.30 8.20 6.45
N ARG A 102 7.54 7.86 6.79
CA ARG A 102 8.53 7.33 5.84
C ARG A 102 8.92 5.92 6.23
N VAL A 103 9.23 5.12 5.23
CA VAL A 103 9.76 3.78 5.41
C VAL A 103 11.28 3.85 5.38
N VAL A 104 11.96 3.32 6.38
CA VAL A 104 13.42 3.26 6.45
C VAL A 104 13.85 1.81 6.64
N ALA A 105 14.85 1.35 5.89
CA ALA A 105 15.39 0.00 6.06
C ALA A 105 16.03 -0.15 7.45
N ASN A 106 15.69 -1.22 8.16
CA ASN A 106 16.23 -1.53 9.48
C ASN A 106 16.49 -3.04 9.60
N GLY A 107 17.76 -3.43 9.43
CA GLY A 107 18.16 -4.83 9.42
C GLY A 107 17.49 -5.60 8.27
N ALA A 108 16.71 -6.63 8.62
CA ALA A 108 15.97 -7.46 7.66
C ALA A 108 14.55 -6.93 7.35
N GLY A 109 14.11 -5.86 8.03
CA GLY A 109 12.79 -5.26 7.88
C GLY A 109 12.87 -3.75 7.73
N TYR A 110 11.84 -3.06 8.24
CA TYR A 110 11.67 -1.62 8.08
C TYR A 110 11.14 -0.95 9.36
N GLU A 111 11.38 0.35 9.45
CA GLU A 111 10.81 1.24 10.46
C GLU A 111 9.93 2.30 9.79
N LEU A 112 8.80 2.63 10.42
CA LEU A 112 7.90 3.71 9.98
C LEU A 112 8.10 4.94 10.85
N ILE A 113 8.91 5.89 10.38
CA ILE A 113 9.18 7.13 11.12
C ILE A 113 8.16 8.22 10.76
N PRO A 114 7.79 9.12 11.67
CA PRO A 114 7.04 10.34 11.33
C PRO A 114 7.71 11.12 10.19
N ALA A 115 6.91 11.65 9.27
CA ALA A 115 7.36 12.54 8.22
C ALA A 115 7.52 13.99 8.70
#